data_AF-A0A1W9QUT6-F1
#
_entry.id   AF-A0A1W9QUT6-F1
#
_cell.length_a   1.000
_cell.length_b   1.000
_cell.length_c   1.000
_cell.angle_alpha   90.00
_cell.angle_beta   90.00
_cell.angle_gamma   90.00
#
_symmetry.space_group_name_H-M   'P 1'
#
loop_
_entity.id
_entity.type
_entity.pdbx_description
1 polymer ?
#
loop_
_entity_poly.entity_id
_entity_poly.type
_entity_poly.pdbx_seq_one_letter_code
_entity_poly.pdbx_strand_id
1 'polypeptide(L)'
;MAKQNKKLAQVFHYELYGKRQAKYDFLNDNSLNSIGWGELENREPKYLFVKKDWNIVEKYNQGFVINELFTKGATGIKTQRDDANIFFSDIDRYNMYNDIIEHSEDDLKIKYSFKDVRDWKVSYAKDDLQKNKVLIKSLLYRPFDIRHTNYTGKTKGVMGYPRKDIMKHLVNDNFSFVTTRLNRGLSAGYCFISNTVLDLHLLDSAADSLQVFPLYLYPDQKTDGIFTEKDTSASSVPNRKPNLNLEIVEQIAKKI
;
A
#
# COMPACT_ATOMS: atom_id res chain seq x y z
N MET A 1 25.52 1.99 -47.92
CA MET A 1 24.19 2.60 -48.18
C MET A 1 23.20 2.07 -47.15
N ALA A 2 22.95 2.79 -46.07
CA ALA A 2 21.90 2.44 -45.10
C ALA A 2 20.71 3.38 -45.31
N LYS A 3 19.86 3.06 -46.30
CA LYS A 3 18.48 3.54 -46.34
C LYS A 3 17.62 2.36 -45.93
N GLN A 4 17.19 2.31 -44.68
CA GLN A 4 16.04 1.49 -44.32
C GLN A 4 15.13 2.32 -43.42
N ASN A 5 13.94 2.61 -43.93
CA ASN A 5 12.80 3.16 -43.20
C ASN A 5 12.76 2.53 -41.79
N LYS A 6 12.87 3.34 -40.74
CA LYS A 6 12.71 2.90 -39.35
C LYS A 6 11.23 2.58 -39.07
N LYS A 7 10.67 1.56 -39.74
CA LYS A 7 9.41 0.97 -39.34
C LYS A 7 9.67 0.04 -38.16
N LEU A 8 8.77 0.04 -37.19
CA LEU A 8 8.83 -0.90 -36.06
C LEU A 8 8.72 -2.33 -36.57
N ALA A 9 9.39 -3.26 -35.87
CA ALA A 9 9.29 -4.68 -36.17
C ALA A 9 7.89 -5.21 -35.87
N GLN A 10 7.41 -6.16 -36.68
CA GLN A 10 6.16 -6.85 -36.40
C GLN A 10 6.36 -7.84 -35.24
N VAL A 11 5.40 -7.89 -34.32
CA VAL A 11 5.43 -8.79 -33.17
C VAL A 11 4.26 -9.76 -33.29
N PHE A 12 4.56 -11.05 -33.25
CA PHE A 12 3.57 -12.12 -33.35
C PHE A 12 3.50 -12.86 -32.02
N HIS A 13 2.29 -13.19 -31.58
CA HIS A 13 2.01 -13.69 -30.24
C HIS A 13 0.91 -14.76 -30.25
N TYR A 14 1.04 -15.74 -29.35
CA TYR A 14 0.05 -16.79 -29.11
C TYR A 14 0.05 -17.15 -27.62
N GLU A 15 -1.14 -17.27 -27.01
CA GLU A 15 -1.28 -17.64 -25.60
C GLU A 15 -1.71 -19.10 -25.45
N LEU A 16 -0.85 -19.92 -24.85
CA LEU A 16 -1.15 -21.31 -24.55
C LEU A 16 -1.57 -21.49 -23.08
N TYR A 17 -2.88 -21.55 -22.85
CA TYR A 17 -3.49 -21.84 -21.56
C TYR A 17 -3.91 -23.31 -21.43
N GLY A 18 -4.11 -23.78 -20.21
CA GLY A 18 -4.62 -25.12 -19.92
C GLY A 18 -3.75 -25.95 -18.98
N LYS A 19 -4.16 -27.19 -18.79
CA LYS A 19 -3.44 -28.17 -17.96
C LYS A 19 -2.09 -28.50 -18.58
N ARG A 20 -1.14 -28.89 -17.73
CA ARG A 20 0.22 -29.28 -18.16
C ARG A 20 0.22 -30.26 -19.33
N GLN A 21 -0.60 -31.33 -19.26
CA GLN A 21 -0.64 -32.35 -20.33
C GLN A 21 -1.11 -31.76 -21.67
N ALA A 22 -2.21 -31.02 -21.68
CA ALA A 22 -2.72 -30.38 -22.90
C ALA A 22 -1.69 -29.42 -23.53
N LYS A 23 -0.85 -28.76 -22.71
CA LYS A 23 0.25 -27.93 -23.24
C LYS A 23 1.35 -28.78 -23.88
N TYR A 24 1.68 -29.93 -23.32
CA TYR A 24 2.65 -30.83 -23.93
C TYR A 24 2.13 -31.42 -25.23
N ASP A 25 0.88 -31.88 -25.25
CA ASP A 25 0.25 -32.41 -26.46
C ASP A 25 0.25 -31.35 -27.57
N PHE A 26 -0.18 -30.11 -27.25
CA PHE A 26 -0.12 -28.99 -28.19
C PHE A 26 1.29 -28.74 -28.73
N LEU A 27 2.31 -28.74 -27.87
CA LEU A 27 3.70 -28.49 -28.28
C LEU A 27 4.30 -29.64 -29.08
N ASN A 28 3.87 -30.89 -28.85
CA ASN A 28 4.30 -32.05 -29.64
C ASN A 28 3.64 -32.06 -31.03
N ASP A 29 2.37 -31.64 -31.10
CA ASP A 29 1.58 -31.65 -32.33
C ASP A 29 1.82 -30.41 -33.21
N ASN A 30 2.54 -29.40 -32.72
CA ASN A 30 2.76 -28.13 -33.42
C ASN A 30 4.23 -27.74 -33.56
N SER A 31 4.52 -26.96 -34.60
CA SER A 31 5.80 -26.29 -34.82
C SER A 31 5.60 -24.77 -34.85
N LEU A 32 6.69 -23.99 -34.91
CA LEU A 32 6.61 -22.54 -35.08
C LEU A 32 5.79 -22.12 -36.30
N ASN A 33 5.72 -22.94 -37.35
CA ASN A 33 4.96 -22.63 -38.57
C ASN A 33 3.48 -23.03 -38.50
N SER A 34 3.10 -23.93 -37.59
CA SER A 34 1.71 -24.39 -37.44
C SER A 34 0.94 -23.64 -36.35
N ILE A 35 1.64 -22.93 -35.47
CA ILE A 35 1.01 -22.08 -34.46
C ILE A 35 0.26 -20.94 -35.17
N GLY A 36 -1.00 -20.75 -34.81
CA GLY A 36 -1.85 -19.66 -35.29
C GLY A 36 -1.47 -18.32 -34.63
N TRP A 37 -0.32 -17.78 -34.98
CA TRP A 37 0.18 -16.52 -34.45
C TRP A 37 -0.76 -15.35 -34.75
N GLY A 38 -1.05 -14.53 -33.73
CA GLY A 38 -1.72 -13.24 -33.89
C GLY A 38 -0.71 -12.11 -33.89
N GLU A 39 -0.81 -11.17 -34.83
CA GLU A 39 -0.01 -9.94 -34.80
C GLU A 39 -0.46 -9.05 -33.64
N LEU A 40 0.50 -8.50 -32.89
CA LEU A 40 0.28 -7.52 -31.84
C LEU A 40 0.45 -6.11 -32.40
N GLU A 41 -0.46 -5.22 -32.01
CA GLU A 41 -0.36 -3.82 -32.35
C GLU A 41 0.67 -3.11 -31.45
N ASN A 42 1.73 -2.59 -32.06
CA ASN A 42 2.77 -1.82 -31.39
C ASN A 42 2.30 -0.38 -31.11
N ARG A 43 1.69 -0.14 -29.93
CA ARG A 43 1.26 1.20 -29.51
C ARG A 43 2.21 1.84 -28.50
N GLU A 44 2.57 3.10 -28.75
CA GLU A 44 3.25 3.97 -27.80
C GLU A 44 2.38 4.26 -26.56
N PRO A 45 3.01 4.63 -25.42
CA PRO A 45 4.45 4.66 -25.16
C PRO A 45 4.99 3.32 -24.63
N LYS A 46 4.11 2.36 -24.33
CA LYS A 46 4.46 1.16 -23.56
C LYS A 46 4.86 -0.03 -24.42
N TYR A 47 4.43 -0.09 -25.69
CA TYR A 47 4.73 -1.18 -26.61
C TYR A 47 4.50 -2.57 -25.98
N LEU A 48 3.27 -2.80 -25.51
CA LEU A 48 2.95 -3.98 -24.72
C LEU A 48 3.00 -5.26 -25.57
N PHE A 49 3.74 -6.27 -25.09
CA PHE A 49 3.82 -7.60 -25.72
C PHE A 49 2.72 -8.55 -25.23
N VAL A 50 1.52 -8.02 -25.05
CA VAL A 50 0.33 -8.77 -24.65
C VAL A 50 -0.85 -8.25 -25.45
N LYS A 51 -1.79 -9.13 -25.80
CA LYS A 51 -3.01 -8.71 -26.49
C LYS A 51 -3.85 -7.83 -25.56
N LYS A 52 -4.26 -6.67 -26.05
CA LYS A 52 -5.12 -5.73 -25.32
C LYS A 52 -6.37 -5.41 -26.13
N ASP A 53 -7.49 -5.26 -25.44
CA ASP A 53 -8.66 -4.62 -26.00
C ASP A 53 -8.50 -3.11 -25.83
N TRP A 54 -8.17 -2.42 -26.93
CA TRP A 54 -7.92 -0.99 -26.92
C TRP A 54 -9.18 -0.16 -26.67
N ASN A 55 -10.38 -0.65 -27.00
CA ASN A 55 -11.62 0.05 -26.69
C ASN A 55 -11.82 0.15 -25.16
N ILE A 56 -11.46 -0.92 -24.43
CA ILE A 56 -11.49 -0.92 -22.96
C ILE A 56 -10.43 0.05 -22.41
N VAL A 57 -9.22 0.07 -22.98
CA VAL A 57 -8.16 0.99 -22.55
C VAL A 57 -8.56 2.45 -22.76
N GLU A 58 -9.13 2.78 -23.92
CA GLU A 58 -9.62 4.12 -24.23
C GLU A 58 -10.74 4.55 -23.27
N LYS A 59 -11.69 3.65 -22.98
CA LYS A 59 -12.74 3.91 -21.98
C LYS A 59 -12.17 4.08 -20.57
N TYR A 60 -11.19 3.27 -20.17
CA TYR A 60 -10.52 3.39 -18.87
C TYR A 60 -9.78 4.74 -18.74
N ASN A 61 -9.10 5.18 -19.79
CA ASN A 61 -8.36 6.44 -19.82
C ASN A 61 -9.24 7.70 -19.77
N GLN A 62 -10.57 7.57 -19.96
CA GLN A 62 -11.52 8.67 -19.74
C GLN A 62 -11.80 8.92 -18.25
N GLY A 63 -11.41 8.00 -17.37
CA GLY A 63 -11.50 8.17 -15.93
C GLY A 63 -10.49 9.20 -15.38
N PHE A 64 -10.48 9.38 -14.06
CA PHE A 64 -9.52 10.22 -13.36
C PHE A 64 -8.46 9.36 -12.67
N VAL A 65 -7.28 9.95 -12.43
CA VAL A 65 -6.17 9.24 -11.81
C VAL A 65 -6.26 9.40 -10.28
N ILE A 66 -6.25 8.27 -9.55
CA ILE A 66 -6.45 8.28 -8.08
C ILE A 66 -5.38 9.07 -7.34
N ASN A 67 -4.11 8.99 -7.76
CA ASN A 67 -3.02 9.75 -7.14
C ASN A 67 -2.95 11.22 -7.59
N GLU A 68 -3.79 11.65 -8.53
CA GLU A 68 -4.03 13.06 -8.83
C GLU A 68 -5.22 13.60 -8.03
N LEU A 69 -6.24 12.74 -7.80
CA LEU A 69 -7.37 13.08 -6.93
C LEU A 69 -6.93 13.22 -5.47
N PHE A 70 -6.18 12.28 -4.92
CA PHE A 70 -5.69 12.37 -3.54
C PHE A 70 -4.30 13.00 -3.47
N THR A 71 -4.16 14.07 -2.69
CA THR A 71 -2.90 14.86 -2.63
C THR A 71 -1.81 14.22 -1.77
N LYS A 72 -2.19 13.35 -0.83
CA LYS A 72 -1.30 12.65 0.09
C LYS A 72 -1.68 11.19 0.18
N GLY A 73 -0.68 10.32 0.11
CA GLY A 73 -0.84 8.89 0.33
C GLY A 73 0.51 8.25 0.55
N ALA A 74 0.50 7.06 1.13
CA ALA A 74 1.68 6.22 1.25
C ALA A 74 1.28 4.76 1.37
N THR A 75 2.26 3.88 1.42
CA THR A 75 2.00 2.49 1.75
C THR A 75 1.49 2.30 3.18
N GLY A 76 0.96 1.10 3.46
CA GLY A 76 0.78 0.60 4.82
C GLY A 76 2.09 0.55 5.62
N ILE A 77 1.97 0.29 6.93
CA ILE A 77 3.11 0.15 7.82
C ILE A 77 3.97 -1.06 7.45
N LYS A 78 5.23 -1.07 7.90
CA LYS A 78 6.10 -2.23 7.85
C LYS A 78 6.81 -2.39 9.19
N THR A 79 6.48 -3.45 9.92
CA THR A 79 7.07 -3.75 11.23
C THR A 79 8.54 -4.16 11.11
N GLN A 80 8.87 -4.95 10.07
CA GLN A 80 10.10 -5.76 9.91
C GLN A 80 10.22 -6.95 10.87
N ARG A 81 9.30 -7.07 11.84
CA ARG A 81 9.31 -8.06 12.90
C ARG A 81 7.89 -8.19 13.48
N ASP A 82 7.02 -8.87 12.74
CA ASP A 82 5.60 -9.01 13.10
C ASP A 82 5.42 -9.74 14.44
N ASP A 83 6.24 -10.75 14.73
CA ASP A 83 6.28 -11.49 16.01
C ASP A 83 6.57 -10.61 17.23
N ALA A 84 7.18 -9.43 17.03
CA ALA A 84 7.43 -8.45 18.08
C ALA A 84 6.37 -7.32 18.14
N ASN A 85 5.44 -7.25 17.18
CA ASN A 85 4.59 -6.07 16.98
C ASN A 85 3.11 -6.34 16.74
N ILE A 86 2.74 -7.54 16.27
CA ILE A 86 1.38 -7.88 15.84
C ILE A 86 0.89 -9.04 16.68
N PHE A 87 -0.17 -8.81 17.45
CA PHE A 87 -0.66 -9.76 18.44
C PHE A 87 -2.13 -10.10 18.21
N PHE A 88 -2.52 -11.33 18.55
CA PHE A 88 -3.91 -11.75 18.54
C PHE A 88 -4.73 -11.14 19.68
N SER A 89 -4.09 -10.81 20.80
CA SER A 89 -4.76 -10.29 21.99
C SER A 89 -4.08 -9.05 22.56
N ASP A 90 -4.84 -8.21 23.26
CA ASP A 90 -4.27 -7.03 23.94
C ASP A 90 -3.33 -7.41 25.08
N ILE A 91 -3.55 -8.57 25.71
CA ILE A 91 -2.70 -9.08 26.79
C ILE A 91 -1.31 -9.47 26.26
N ASP A 92 -1.23 -10.13 25.11
CA ASP A 92 0.06 -10.46 24.47
C ASP A 92 0.82 -9.19 24.06
N ARG A 93 0.10 -8.20 23.51
CA ARG A 93 0.66 -6.87 23.19
C ARG A 93 1.25 -6.20 24.43
N TYR A 94 0.51 -6.24 25.54
CA TYR A 94 0.91 -5.61 26.79
C TYR A 94 2.09 -6.34 27.44
N ASN A 95 2.10 -7.67 27.42
CA ASN A 95 3.23 -8.48 27.90
C ASN A 95 4.50 -8.16 27.11
N MET A 96 4.42 -8.13 25.77
CA MET A 96 5.58 -7.73 24.94
C MET A 96 6.04 -6.31 25.26
N TYR A 97 5.12 -5.36 25.47
CA TYR A 97 5.46 -3.98 25.86
C TYR A 97 6.28 -3.98 27.16
N ASN A 98 5.80 -4.65 28.21
CA ASN A 98 6.49 -4.70 29.49
C ASN A 98 7.83 -5.42 29.38
N ASP A 99 7.88 -6.56 28.68
CA ASP A 99 9.11 -7.31 28.49
C ASP A 99 10.19 -6.44 27.83
N ILE A 100 9.85 -5.70 26.77
CA ILE A 100 10.78 -4.79 26.09
C ILE A 100 11.30 -3.70 27.05
N ILE A 101 10.45 -3.17 27.92
CA ILE A 101 10.83 -2.12 28.87
C ILE A 101 11.72 -2.66 30.00
N GLU A 102 11.38 -3.81 30.56
CA GLU A 102 11.93 -4.34 31.81
C GLU A 102 13.21 -5.18 31.61
N HIS A 103 13.31 -5.94 30.53
CA HIS A 103 14.40 -6.89 30.32
C HIS A 103 15.56 -6.31 29.52
N SER A 104 16.75 -6.90 29.65
CA SER A 104 17.92 -6.50 28.85
C SER A 104 17.74 -6.90 27.37
N GLU A 105 18.50 -6.29 26.46
CA GLU A 105 18.43 -6.65 25.05
C GLU A 105 18.80 -8.11 24.79
N ASP A 106 19.76 -8.65 25.55
CA ASP A 106 20.23 -10.03 25.40
C ASP A 106 19.16 -11.02 25.89
N ASP A 107 18.51 -10.72 27.02
CA ASP A 107 17.39 -11.55 27.54
C ASP A 107 16.25 -11.61 26.53
N LEU A 108 15.91 -10.49 25.89
CA LEU A 108 14.86 -10.41 24.87
C LEU A 108 15.23 -11.19 23.61
N LYS A 109 16.49 -11.11 23.17
CA LYS A 109 17.00 -11.89 22.04
C LYS A 109 16.94 -13.39 22.29
N ILE A 110 17.25 -13.82 23.52
CA ILE A 110 17.16 -15.23 23.92
C ILE A 110 15.69 -15.67 24.03
N LYS A 111 14.88 -14.95 24.82
CA LYS A 111 13.48 -15.29 25.14
C LYS A 111 12.62 -15.43 23.88
N TYR A 112 12.75 -14.51 22.93
CA TYR A 112 11.92 -14.46 21.72
C TYR A 112 12.64 -14.87 20.44
N SER A 113 13.91 -15.29 20.53
CA SER A 113 14.74 -15.54 19.35
C SER A 113 14.76 -14.34 18.38
N PHE A 114 14.78 -13.12 18.93
CA PHE A 114 14.85 -11.91 18.13
C PHE A 114 16.19 -11.80 17.42
N LYS A 115 16.12 -11.41 16.15
CA LYS A 115 17.30 -11.15 15.31
C LYS A 115 17.24 -9.72 14.82
N ASP A 116 18.27 -8.96 15.13
CA ASP A 116 18.44 -7.61 14.63
C ASP A 116 18.60 -7.63 13.11
N VAL A 117 17.89 -6.73 12.44
CA VAL A 117 17.99 -6.48 11.00
C VAL A 117 18.26 -5.01 10.75
N ARG A 118 18.53 -4.64 9.50
CA ARG A 118 18.92 -3.26 9.14
C ARG A 118 17.96 -2.18 9.68
N ASP A 119 16.65 -2.44 9.60
CA ASP A 119 15.60 -1.47 9.90
C ASP A 119 14.81 -1.78 11.17
N TRP A 120 15.22 -2.80 11.95
CA TRP A 120 14.60 -3.15 13.24
C TRP A 120 15.63 -3.82 14.15
N LYS A 121 15.73 -3.34 15.39
CA LYS A 121 16.62 -3.88 16.43
C LYS A 121 15.92 -3.85 17.77
N VAL A 122 16.32 -4.72 18.70
CA VAL A 122 15.77 -4.70 20.06
C VAL A 122 16.03 -3.35 20.75
N SER A 123 17.26 -2.82 20.66
CA SER A 123 17.61 -1.46 21.10
C SER A 123 16.67 -0.38 20.57
N TYR A 124 16.28 -0.47 19.29
CA TYR A 124 15.39 0.51 18.66
C TYR A 124 13.97 0.44 19.22
N ALA A 125 13.44 -0.76 19.37
CA ALA A 125 12.13 -0.97 19.97
C ALA A 125 12.09 -0.48 21.43
N LYS A 126 13.15 -0.77 22.20
CA LYS A 126 13.29 -0.36 23.59
C LYS A 126 13.37 1.17 23.73
N ASP A 127 14.25 1.82 22.97
CA ASP A 127 14.38 3.29 22.94
C ASP A 127 13.06 3.98 22.59
N ASP A 128 12.33 3.42 21.61
CA ASP A 128 11.06 3.94 21.17
C ASP A 128 9.97 3.87 22.26
N LEU A 129 9.77 2.70 22.87
CA LEU A 129 8.75 2.53 23.90
C LEU A 129 9.03 3.31 25.19
N GLN A 130 10.31 3.60 25.48
CA GLN A 130 10.70 4.43 26.62
C GLN A 130 10.45 5.93 26.37
N LYS A 131 10.62 6.40 25.14
CA LYS A 131 10.59 7.83 24.81
C LYS A 131 9.27 8.29 24.19
N ASN A 132 8.52 7.39 23.57
CA ASN A 132 7.31 7.72 22.82
C ASN A 132 6.08 7.02 23.39
N LYS A 133 4.94 7.69 23.30
CA LYS A 133 3.65 7.13 23.70
C LYS A 133 3.11 6.21 22.60
N VAL A 134 2.46 5.12 23.01
CA VAL A 134 1.66 4.30 22.10
C VAL A 134 0.42 5.10 21.68
N LEU A 135 0.31 5.37 20.38
CA LEU A 135 -0.78 6.13 19.77
C LEU A 135 -1.96 5.24 19.38
N ILE A 136 -1.68 4.03 18.91
CA ILE A 136 -2.68 3.06 18.45
C ILE A 136 -2.36 1.69 19.03
N LYS A 137 -3.40 1.05 19.57
CA LYS A 137 -3.33 -0.29 20.18
C LYS A 137 -3.86 -1.40 19.29
N SER A 138 -4.58 -1.05 18.22
CA SER A 138 -5.15 -2.01 17.27
C SER A 138 -5.00 -1.51 15.84
N LEU A 139 -4.58 -2.38 14.94
CA LEU A 139 -4.41 -2.08 13.52
C LEU A 139 -5.11 -3.11 12.65
N LEU A 140 -5.35 -2.75 11.40
CA LEU A 140 -5.89 -3.66 10.40
C LEU A 140 -4.74 -4.42 9.73
N TYR A 141 -4.58 -5.70 10.06
CA TYR A 141 -3.45 -6.51 9.58
C TYR A 141 -3.77 -7.12 8.21
N ARG A 142 -4.93 -7.76 8.10
CA ARG A 142 -5.49 -8.36 6.87
C ARG A 142 -6.96 -7.93 6.74
N PRO A 143 -7.65 -8.18 5.61
CA PRO A 143 -9.03 -7.72 5.43
C PRO A 143 -9.91 -8.33 6.52
N PHE A 144 -10.57 -7.46 7.29
CA PHE A 144 -11.41 -7.83 8.44
C PHE A 144 -10.67 -8.52 9.60
N ASP A 145 -9.33 -8.48 9.61
CA ASP A 145 -8.49 -9.05 10.66
C ASP A 145 -7.80 -7.92 11.44
N ILE A 146 -8.40 -7.56 12.58
CA ILE A 146 -7.89 -6.53 13.49
C ILE A 146 -6.97 -7.20 14.51
N ARG A 147 -5.74 -6.69 14.61
CA ARG A 147 -4.70 -7.17 15.53
C ARG A 147 -4.28 -6.10 16.50
N HIS A 148 -3.66 -6.50 17.60
CA HIS A 148 -3.12 -5.60 18.60
C HIS A 148 -1.67 -5.23 18.31
N THR A 149 -1.27 -4.01 18.63
CA THR A 149 0.06 -3.46 18.33
C THR A 149 0.45 -2.34 19.29
N ASN A 150 1.75 -2.05 19.43
CA ASN A 150 2.24 -0.88 20.15
C ASN A 150 2.67 0.24 19.17
N TYR A 151 1.76 0.76 18.35
CA TYR A 151 2.13 1.74 17.32
C TYR A 151 2.45 3.11 17.92
N THR A 152 3.69 3.60 17.74
CA THR A 152 4.18 4.91 18.22
C THR A 152 4.33 5.96 17.10
N GLY A 153 4.43 5.51 15.85
CA GLY A 153 4.80 6.36 14.72
C GLY A 153 6.30 6.64 14.58
N LYS A 154 7.18 6.08 15.43
CA LYS A 154 8.63 6.28 15.34
C LYS A 154 9.27 5.37 14.30
N THR A 155 9.90 5.94 13.28
CA THR A 155 10.70 5.19 12.29
C THR A 155 11.92 4.58 12.95
N LYS A 156 12.20 3.31 12.65
CA LYS A 156 13.23 2.49 13.31
C LYS A 156 13.04 2.51 14.83
N GLY A 157 11.81 2.24 15.26
CA GLY A 157 11.43 2.03 16.65
C GLY A 157 10.92 0.61 16.83
N VAL A 158 9.75 0.47 17.48
CA VAL A 158 9.02 -0.81 17.49
C VAL A 158 8.72 -1.32 16.09
N MET A 159 8.48 -0.40 15.15
CA MET A 159 8.32 -0.69 13.73
C MET A 159 9.42 -0.04 12.90
N GLY A 160 9.88 -0.74 11.87
CA GLY A 160 10.85 -0.19 10.93
C GLY A 160 10.30 1.02 10.17
N TYR A 161 9.12 0.89 9.57
CA TYR A 161 8.48 1.96 8.81
C TYR A 161 7.00 2.15 9.21
N PRO A 162 6.70 3.01 10.19
CA PRO A 162 5.34 3.26 10.64
C PRO A 162 4.55 4.22 9.74
N ARG A 163 5.19 4.83 8.72
CA ARG A 163 4.54 5.74 7.76
C ARG A 163 3.80 6.90 8.45
N LYS A 164 4.39 7.44 9.52
CA LYS A 164 3.79 8.47 10.39
C LYS A 164 3.17 9.63 9.63
N ASP A 165 3.81 10.12 8.57
CA ASP A 165 3.31 11.27 7.81
C ASP A 165 1.91 11.07 7.24
N ILE A 166 1.52 9.83 6.97
CA ILE A 166 0.18 9.46 6.51
C ILE A 166 -0.65 8.83 7.64
N MET A 167 -0.07 7.88 8.37
CA MET A 167 -0.77 7.13 9.41
C MET A 167 -1.20 8.00 10.59
N LYS A 168 -0.54 9.15 10.84
CA LYS A 168 -1.00 10.13 11.84
C LYS A 168 -2.43 10.60 11.59
N HIS A 169 -2.88 10.62 10.34
CA HIS A 169 -4.24 11.02 9.99
C HIS A 169 -5.28 9.93 10.30
N LEU A 170 -4.85 8.68 10.56
CA LEU A 170 -5.68 7.55 10.96
C LEU A 170 -5.55 7.23 12.46
N VAL A 171 -4.78 8.03 13.21
CA VAL A 171 -4.76 7.95 14.68
C VAL A 171 -6.02 8.60 15.27
N ASN A 172 -6.55 9.61 14.59
CA ASN A 172 -7.83 10.25 14.91
C ASN A 172 -8.94 9.66 14.05
N ASP A 173 -10.19 9.95 14.39
CA ASP A 173 -11.36 9.53 13.60
C ASP A 173 -11.26 10.00 12.14
N ASN A 174 -11.10 9.06 11.23
CA ASN A 174 -10.91 9.31 9.82
C ASN A 174 -11.13 8.02 9.03
N PHE A 175 -11.47 8.14 7.76
CA PHE A 175 -11.45 7.02 6.83
C PHE A 175 -10.25 7.16 5.90
N SER A 176 -9.82 6.05 5.32
CA SER A 176 -8.87 6.01 4.23
C SER A 176 -9.38 5.12 3.13
N PHE A 177 -9.18 5.57 1.90
CA PHE A 177 -9.32 4.74 0.73
C PHE A 177 -8.01 4.00 0.49
N VAL A 178 -8.11 2.69 0.28
CA VAL A 178 -6.97 1.81 0.08
C VAL A 178 -7.08 1.16 -1.28
N THR A 179 -6.01 1.21 -2.07
CA THR A 179 -5.94 0.59 -3.40
C THR A 179 -4.52 0.14 -3.70
N THR A 180 -4.34 -0.74 -4.68
CA THR A 180 -3.05 -1.27 -5.10
C THR A 180 -2.49 -0.47 -6.27
N ARG A 181 -1.19 -0.14 -6.24
CA ARG A 181 -0.52 0.56 -7.36
C ARG A 181 -0.31 -0.35 -8.56
N LEU A 182 -0.05 -1.63 -8.30
CA LEU A 182 0.10 -2.68 -9.30
C LEU A 182 -0.85 -3.80 -8.91
N ASN A 183 -1.50 -4.42 -9.89
CA ASN A 183 -2.23 -5.65 -9.66
C ASN A 183 -1.59 -6.73 -10.52
N ARG A 184 -0.82 -7.60 -9.88
CA ARG A 184 -0.15 -8.73 -10.55
C ARG A 184 -0.99 -10.00 -10.53
N GLY A 185 -2.06 -10.01 -9.74
CA GLY A 185 -3.06 -11.07 -9.69
C GLY A 185 -4.08 -10.96 -10.83
N LEU A 186 -4.82 -12.05 -11.03
CA LEU A 186 -6.00 -12.10 -11.92
C LEU A 186 -7.26 -11.47 -11.30
N SER A 187 -7.15 -10.88 -10.11
CA SER A 187 -8.29 -10.31 -9.40
C SER A 187 -8.67 -8.94 -9.96
N ALA A 188 -9.97 -8.67 -10.06
CA ALA A 188 -10.46 -7.34 -10.34
C ALA A 188 -10.04 -6.40 -9.19
N GLY A 189 -9.28 -5.36 -9.53
CA GLY A 189 -8.66 -4.37 -8.64
C GLY A 189 -9.19 -4.31 -7.21
N TYR A 190 -8.36 -4.70 -6.25
CA TYR A 190 -8.72 -4.64 -4.85
C TYR A 190 -8.76 -3.18 -4.37
N CYS A 191 -9.89 -2.80 -3.78
CA CYS A 191 -9.99 -1.60 -2.98
C CYS A 191 -10.56 -1.93 -1.60
N PHE A 192 -10.25 -1.09 -0.62
CA PHE A 192 -10.71 -1.26 0.75
C PHE A 192 -10.87 0.09 1.44
N ILE A 193 -11.67 0.10 2.50
CA ILE A 193 -11.81 1.26 3.38
C ILE A 193 -11.29 0.88 4.75
N SER A 194 -10.37 1.66 5.29
CA SER A 194 -9.88 1.51 6.66
C SER A 194 -10.15 2.77 7.46
N ASN A 195 -10.47 2.64 8.74
CA ASN A 195 -10.55 3.74 9.70
C ASN A 195 -9.42 3.71 10.74
N THR A 196 -8.41 2.86 10.54
CA THR A 196 -7.25 2.72 11.44
C THR A 196 -5.97 2.51 10.63
N VAL A 197 -4.83 2.58 11.32
CA VAL A 197 -3.51 2.20 10.80
C VAL A 197 -3.56 0.76 10.27
N LEU A 198 -2.84 0.49 9.18
CA LEU A 198 -2.92 -0.79 8.49
C LEU A 198 -1.57 -1.27 7.97
N ASP A 199 -1.44 -2.59 7.83
CA ASP A 199 -0.23 -3.24 7.31
C ASP A 199 -0.08 -3.09 5.79
N LEU A 200 1.17 -3.02 5.32
CA LEU A 200 1.50 -2.97 3.89
C LEU A 200 0.89 -4.15 3.10
N HIS A 201 0.73 -5.32 3.73
CA HIS A 201 0.21 -6.52 3.08
C HIS A 201 -1.30 -6.73 3.29
N LEU A 202 -2.05 -5.65 3.54
CA LEU A 202 -3.48 -5.75 3.80
C LEU A 202 -4.23 -6.43 2.65
N LEU A 203 -3.98 -6.08 1.39
CA LEU A 203 -4.73 -6.62 0.24
C LEU A 203 -3.95 -7.64 -0.58
N ASP A 204 -2.63 -7.52 -0.61
CA ASP A 204 -1.76 -8.39 -1.39
C ASP A 204 -0.33 -8.35 -0.80
N SER A 205 0.63 -8.93 -1.48
CA SER A 205 2.04 -8.83 -1.17
C SER A 205 2.56 -7.39 -1.26
N ALA A 206 3.69 -7.12 -0.59
CA ALA A 206 4.39 -5.84 -0.71
C ALA A 206 4.78 -5.48 -2.17
N ALA A 207 4.84 -6.45 -3.08
CA ALA A 207 5.20 -6.23 -4.48
C ALA A 207 4.14 -5.42 -5.26
N ASP A 208 2.90 -5.44 -4.77
CA ASP A 208 1.75 -4.80 -5.40
C ASP A 208 1.53 -3.37 -4.85
N SER A 209 2.38 -2.98 -3.88
CA SER A 209 2.60 -1.60 -3.44
C SER A 209 1.31 -0.88 -3.08
N LEU A 210 0.51 -1.50 -2.20
CA LEU A 210 -0.69 -0.94 -1.59
C LEU A 210 -0.47 0.53 -1.19
N GLN A 211 -1.45 1.37 -1.48
CA GLN A 211 -1.49 2.79 -1.14
C GLN A 211 -2.71 3.08 -0.27
N VAL A 212 -2.48 3.91 0.73
CA VAL A 212 -3.46 4.38 1.71
C VAL A 212 -3.61 5.88 1.51
N PHE A 213 -4.84 6.31 1.30
CA PHE A 213 -5.22 7.70 1.08
C PHE A 213 -6.23 8.11 2.17
N PRO A 214 -5.78 8.75 3.25
CA PRO A 214 -6.69 9.31 4.27
C PRO A 214 -7.66 10.29 3.61
N LEU A 215 -8.93 10.27 4.00
CA LEU A 215 -9.95 11.16 3.46
C LEU A 215 -9.73 12.61 3.92
N TYR A 216 -9.31 12.77 5.18
CA TYR A 216 -8.96 14.08 5.76
C TYR A 216 -7.50 14.12 6.20
N LEU A 217 -6.91 15.31 6.11
CA LEU A 217 -5.60 15.65 6.64
C LEU A 217 -5.77 16.49 7.90
N TYR A 218 -5.19 16.01 8.98
CA TYR A 218 -5.07 16.72 10.24
C TYR A 218 -3.82 17.61 10.24
N PRO A 219 -3.89 18.84 10.78
CA PRO A 219 -2.77 19.75 10.85
C PRO A 219 -1.67 19.18 11.75
N ASP A 220 -0.43 19.46 11.38
CA ASP A 220 0.71 19.14 12.20
C ASP A 220 1.06 20.35 13.07
N GLN A 221 0.86 20.23 14.38
CA GLN A 221 1.10 21.31 15.35
C GLN A 221 2.51 21.90 15.27
N LYS A 222 3.48 21.18 14.69
CA LYS A 222 4.87 21.64 14.55
C LYS A 222 5.15 22.40 13.25
N THR A 223 4.44 22.13 12.16
CA THR A 223 4.72 22.75 10.84
C THR A 223 3.65 23.75 10.41
N ASP A 224 2.42 23.61 10.89
CA ASP A 224 1.28 24.35 10.33
C ASP A 224 0.96 25.64 11.11
N GLY A 225 1.81 26.00 12.08
CA GLY A 225 1.67 27.19 12.91
C GLY A 225 0.52 27.09 13.93
N ILE A 226 0.61 27.89 14.99
CA ILE A 226 -0.42 28.00 16.05
C ILE A 226 -1.73 28.63 15.52
N PHE A 227 -1.70 29.19 14.30
CA PHE A 227 -2.78 29.95 13.68
C PHE A 227 -3.41 29.24 12.48
N THR A 228 -3.47 27.91 12.45
CA THR A 228 -4.47 27.25 11.59
C THR A 228 -5.84 27.74 12.06
N GLU A 229 -6.52 28.51 11.23
CA GLU A 229 -7.80 29.16 11.51
C GLU A 229 -8.66 28.26 12.38
N LYS A 230 -8.86 28.67 13.64
CA LYS A 230 -10.00 28.18 14.40
C LYS A 230 -11.20 28.74 13.66
N ASP A 231 -11.85 27.92 12.86
CA ASP A 231 -13.22 28.20 12.47
C ASP A 231 -14.01 28.32 13.78
N THR A 232 -14.23 29.57 14.21
CA THR A 232 -14.95 29.95 15.43
C THR A 232 -16.46 29.90 15.22
N SER A 233 -16.92 29.17 14.20
CA SER A 233 -18.34 28.87 14.01
C SER A 233 -18.64 27.46 14.50
N ALA A 234 -19.09 27.39 15.75
CA ALA A 234 -19.92 26.34 16.36
C ALA A 234 -20.05 25.01 15.58
N SER A 235 -19.10 24.09 15.77
CA SER A 235 -19.33 22.63 15.65
C SER A 235 -18.11 21.86 16.18
N SER A 236 -18.37 20.73 16.84
CA SER A 236 -17.41 19.82 17.47
C SER A 236 -16.48 19.07 16.49
N VAL A 237 -16.12 19.67 15.36
CA VAL A 237 -15.34 19.02 14.30
C VAL A 237 -13.86 19.35 14.49
N PRO A 238 -12.96 18.36 14.51
CA PRO A 238 -11.52 18.61 14.53
C PRO A 238 -11.12 19.49 13.35
N ASN A 239 -10.22 20.47 13.56
CA ASN A 239 -9.62 21.24 12.48
C ASN A 239 -8.90 20.26 11.52
N ARG A 240 -9.53 19.92 10.38
CA ARG A 240 -9.04 18.96 9.37
C ARG A 240 -9.50 19.39 7.99
N LYS A 241 -8.69 19.16 6.97
CA LYS A 241 -9.01 19.50 5.57
C LYS A 241 -9.17 18.25 4.71
N PRO A 242 -10.02 18.26 3.66
CA PRO A 242 -10.09 17.14 2.72
C PRO A 242 -8.75 16.88 2.04
N ASN A 243 -8.41 15.60 1.82
CA ASN A 243 -7.25 15.16 1.06
C ASN A 243 -7.58 14.99 -0.43
N LEU A 244 -8.29 15.95 -1.01
CA LEU A 244 -8.80 15.85 -2.38
C LEU A 244 -8.36 17.08 -3.17
N ASN A 245 -7.99 16.88 -4.44
CA ASN A 245 -7.81 17.94 -5.40
C ASN A 245 -9.19 18.50 -5.78
N LEU A 246 -9.49 19.70 -5.30
CA LEU A 246 -10.79 20.34 -5.47
C LEU A 246 -11.12 20.64 -6.94
N GLU A 247 -10.14 20.90 -7.79
CA GLU A 247 -10.38 21.10 -9.23
C GLU A 247 -10.98 19.84 -9.88
N ILE A 248 -10.45 18.66 -9.52
CA ILE A 248 -10.96 17.37 -10.01
C ILE A 248 -12.34 17.09 -9.41
N VAL A 249 -12.55 17.41 -8.13
CA VAL A 249 -13.85 17.28 -7.46
C VAL A 249 -14.91 18.12 -8.18
N GLU A 250 -14.61 19.38 -8.51
CA GLU A 250 -15.52 20.26 -9.26
C GLU A 250 -15.83 19.73 -10.66
N GLN A 251 -14.84 19.18 -11.36
CA GLN A 251 -15.05 18.54 -12.67
C GLN A 251 -15.98 17.34 -12.59
N ILE A 252 -15.88 16.53 -11.53
CA ILE A 252 -16.78 15.40 -11.27
C ILE A 252 -18.18 15.93 -10.93
N ALA A 253 -18.28 16.92 -10.03
CA ALA A 253 -19.55 17.49 -9.58
C ALA A 253 -20.38 18.08 -10.73
N LYS A 254 -19.74 18.67 -11.74
CA LYS A 254 -20.42 19.20 -12.94
C LYS A 254 -21.05 18.12 -13.84
N LYS A 255 -20.70 16.85 -13.65
CA LYS A 255 -21.15 15.71 -14.47
C LYS A 255 -22.19 14.82 -13.77
N ILE A 256 -22.47 15.09 -12.50
CA ILE A 256 -23.48 14.40 -11.68
C ILE A 256 -24.72 15.30 -11.62
#